data_AF-A0A950LL47-F1
#
_entry.id   AF-A0A950LL47-F1
#
_cell.length_a   1.000
_cell.length_b   1.000
_cell.length_c   1.000
_cell.angle_alpha   90.00
_cell.angle_beta   90.00
_cell.angle_gamma   90.00
#
_symmetry.space_group_name_H-M   'P 1'
#
loop_
_entity.id
_entity.type
_entity.pdbx_description
1 polymer ?
#
loop_
_entity_poly.entity_id
_entity_poly.type
_entity_poly.pdbx_seq_one_letter_code
_entity_poly.pdbx_strand_id
1 'polypeptide(L)' 'MGTVSQLFESATPLRFAPDDLRAAEALVFAAGEPLDEATIAARLSPGVDVKGLMAELQRHYATRGVNLVRVAGR' A
#
# COMPACT_ATOMS: atom_id res chain seq x y z
N MET A 1 -37.42 -8.45 3.60
CA MET A 1 -36.69 -7.28 3.04
C MET A 1 -35.22 -7.48 3.33
N GLY A 2 -34.43 -7.77 2.30
CA GLY A 2 -33.07 -8.30 2.41
C GLY A 2 -32.06 -7.23 2.83
N THR A 3 -31.16 -7.63 3.72
CA THR A 3 -30.11 -6.83 4.32
C THR A 3 -29.01 -6.52 3.28
N VAL A 4 -29.03 -5.32 2.71
CA VAL A 4 -27.96 -4.82 1.81
C VAL A 4 -26.74 -4.32 2.61
N SER A 5 -26.45 -4.92 3.77
CA SER A 5 -25.25 -4.57 4.58
C SER A 5 -24.12 -5.59 4.46
N GLN A 6 -24.31 -6.74 3.81
CA GLN A 6 -23.29 -7.80 3.76
C GLN A 6 -22.38 -7.75 2.52
N LEU A 7 -22.47 -6.72 1.66
CA LEU A 7 -21.68 -6.65 0.42
C LEU A 7 -20.23 -6.15 0.59
N PHE A 8 -19.83 -5.71 1.78
CA PHE A 8 -18.47 -5.23 2.04
C PHE A 8 -17.67 -6.10 3.02
N GLU A 9 -18.19 -7.29 3.35
CA GLU A 9 -17.65 -8.16 4.40
C GLU A 9 -16.59 -9.14 3.89
N SER A 10 -15.61 -8.62 3.15
CA SER A 10 -14.39 -9.36 2.79
C SER A 10 -13.21 -8.41 2.56
N ALA A 11 -13.12 -7.32 3.31
CA ALA A 11 -11.83 -6.65 3.43
C ALA A 11 -10.99 -7.51 4.38
N THR A 12 -10.10 -8.34 3.81
CA THR A 12 -8.99 -8.94 4.57
C THR A 12 -8.46 -7.86 5.51
N PRO A 13 -8.37 -8.09 6.83
CA PRO A 13 -7.92 -7.07 7.75
C PRO A 13 -6.56 -6.59 7.26
N LEU A 14 -6.52 -5.32 6.84
CA LEU A 14 -5.30 -4.71 6.36
C LEU A 14 -4.35 -4.73 7.55
N ARG A 15 -3.23 -5.43 7.41
CA ARG A 15 -2.18 -5.48 8.44
C ARG A 15 -1.53 -4.12 8.72
N PHE A 16 -1.93 -3.08 7.97
CA PHE A 16 -1.52 -1.69 8.11
C PHE A 16 -2.72 -0.78 8.25
N ALA A 17 -2.52 0.39 8.86
CA ALA A 17 -3.55 1.41 8.91
C ALA A 17 -3.97 1.82 7.48
N PRO A 18 -5.27 2.04 7.22
CA PRO A 18 -5.75 2.49 5.92
C PRO A 18 -5.07 3.78 5.44
N ASP A 19 -4.77 4.70 6.36
CA ASP A 19 -4.10 5.95 6.07
C ASP A 19 -2.66 5.75 5.57
N ASP A 20 -1.90 4.83 6.18
CA ASP A 20 -0.53 4.52 5.75
C ASP A 20 -0.50 3.88 4.37
N LEU A 21 -1.45 3.00 4.07
CA LEU A 21 -1.59 2.38 2.75
C LEU A 21 -1.86 3.43 1.66
N ARG A 22 -2.78 4.37 1.93
CA ARG A 22 -3.11 5.46 0.99
C ARG A 22 -1.95 6.45 0.82
N ALA A 23 -1.24 6.76 1.90
CA ALA A 23 -0.07 7.63 1.84
C ALA A 23 1.06 7.01 1.01
N ALA A 24 1.39 5.74 1.26
CA ALA A 24 2.40 5.03 0.47
C ALA A 24 2.00 4.89 -1.00
N GLU A 25 0.73 4.59 -1.28
CA GLU A 25 0.18 4.57 -2.63
C GLU A 25 0.39 5.92 -3.31
N ALA A 26 -0.10 7.01 -2.72
CA ALA A 26 0.05 8.35 -3.27
C ALA A 26 1.51 8.70 -3.55
N LEU A 27 2.44 8.32 -2.67
CA LEU A 27 3.86 8.58 -2.84
C LEU A 27 4.45 7.86 -4.04
N VAL A 28 4.16 6.57 -4.16
CA VAL A 28 4.74 5.75 -5.22
C VAL A 28 4.12 6.07 -6.57
N PHE A 29 2.84 6.44 -6.61
CA PHE A 29 2.18 6.89 -7.83
C PHE A 29 2.59 8.30 -8.26
N ALA A 30 2.90 9.19 -7.31
CA ALA A 30 3.37 10.53 -7.62
C ALA A 30 4.88 10.59 -7.95
N ALA A 31 5.66 9.60 -7.50
CA ALA A 31 7.08 9.57 -7.73
C ALA A 31 7.40 9.23 -9.20
N GLY A 32 8.13 10.13 -9.86
CA GLY A 32 8.67 9.88 -11.21
C GLY A 32 9.96 9.03 -11.21
N GLU A 33 10.51 8.75 -10.03
CA GLU A 33 11.74 7.99 -9.82
C GLU A 33 11.57 7.01 -8.63
N PRO A 34 12.37 5.94 -8.54
CA PRO A 34 12.32 5.02 -7.40
C PRO A 34 12.54 5.73 -6.07
N LEU A 35 11.67 5.46 -5.10
CA LEU A 35 11.80 5.96 -3.73
C LEU A 35 12.46 4.90 -2.84
N ASP A 36 13.38 5.35 -1.99
CA ASP A 36 13.97 4.51 -0.95
C ASP A 36 13.02 4.31 0.25
N GLU A 37 13.29 3.26 1.02
CA GLU A 37 12.46 2.87 2.17
C GLU A 37 12.39 3.96 3.25
N ALA A 38 13.47 4.72 3.46
CA ALA A 38 13.52 5.78 4.47
C ALA A 38 12.67 7.00 4.05
N THR A 39 12.69 7.35 2.76
CA THR A 39 11.87 8.42 2.18
C THR A 39 10.38 8.11 2.28
N ILE A 40 9.99 6.84 2.14
CA ILE A 40 8.62 6.38 2.35
C ILE A 40 8.30 6.41 3.86
N ALA A 41 9.14 5.82 4.71
CA ALA A 41 8.95 5.76 6.16
C ALA A 41 8.74 7.14 6.80
N ALA A 42 9.48 8.16 6.33
CA ALA A 42 9.39 9.54 6.83
C ALA A 42 8.01 10.19 6.65
N ARG A 43 7.14 9.62 5.81
CA ARG A 43 5.80 10.12 5.52
C ARG A 43 4.68 9.21 6.04
N LEU A 44 5.05 8.12 6.68
CA LEU A 44 4.13 7.17 7.30
C LEU A 44 4.15 7.33 8.82
N SER A 45 3.25 6.62 9.48
CA SER A 45 3.24 6.54 10.93
C SER A 45 4.57 5.97 11.47
N PRO A 46 5.07 6.46 12.62
CA PRO A 46 6.32 5.99 13.19
C PRO A 46 6.25 4.51 13.53
N GLY A 47 7.27 3.75 13.12
CA GLY A 47 7.36 2.30 13.39
C GLY A 47 6.60 1.41 12.40
N VAL A 48 6.03 1.98 11.33
CA VAL A 48 5.44 1.19 10.24
C VAL A 48 6.50 0.31 9.56
N ASP A 49 6.17 -0.97 9.37
CA ASP A 49 6.94 -1.87 8.51
C ASP A 49 6.69 -1.52 7.03
N VAL A 50 7.49 -0.60 6.52
CA VAL A 50 7.42 -0.13 5.12
C VAL A 50 7.60 -1.29 4.15
N LYS A 51 8.45 -2.26 4.48
CA LYS A 51 8.75 -3.40 3.61
C LYS A 51 7.51 -4.28 3.44
N GLY A 52 6.87 -4.62 4.55
CA GLY A 52 5.60 -5.35 4.55
C GLY A 52 4.46 -4.57 3.88
N LEU A 53 4.45 -3.23 4.05
CA LEU A 53 3.44 -2.34 3.47
C LEU A 53 3.55 -2.29 1.95
N MET A 54 4.76 -2.10 1.43
CA MET A 54 5.04 -2.13 0.00
C MET A 54 4.76 -3.50 -0.62
N ALA A 55 4.98 -4.60 0.11
CA ALA A 55 4.58 -5.93 -0.34
C ALA A 55 3.05 -6.08 -0.42
N GLU A 56 2.31 -5.43 0.48
CA GLU A 56 0.85 -5.43 0.41
C GLU A 56 0.34 -4.65 -0.78
N LEU A 57 0.90 -3.47 -0.98
CA LEU A 57 0.57 -2.60 -2.10
C LEU A 57 0.82 -3.34 -3.43
N GLN A 58 1.97 -4.01 -3.56
CA GLN A 58 2.27 -4.88 -4.71
C GLN A 58 1.21 -5.95 -4.93
N ARG A 59 0.80 -6.68 -3.90
CA ARG A 59 -0.21 -7.73 -4.00
C ARG A 59 -1.59 -7.18 -4.40
N HIS A 60 -1.96 -6.01 -3.87
CA HIS A 60 -3.20 -5.31 -4.19
C HIS A 60 -3.27 -4.90 -5.66
N TYR A 61 -2.14 -4.47 -6.22
CA TYR A 61 -2.06 -3.98 -7.60
C TYR A 61 -1.73 -5.06 -8.63
N ALA A 62 -1.16 -6.19 -8.22
CA ALA A 62 -0.88 -7.32 -9.09
C ALA A 62 -2.13 -7.85 -9.82
N THR A 63 -3.29 -7.80 -9.16
CA THR A 63 -4.58 -8.21 -9.76
C THR A 63 -5.21 -7.13 -10.65
N ARG A 64 -4.67 -5.90 -10.61
CA ARG A 64 -5.19 -4.72 -11.34
C ARG A 64 -4.30 -4.31 -12.53
N GLY A 65 -3.29 -5.10 -12.86
CA GLY A 65 -2.39 -4.86 -13.99
C GLY A 65 -1.30 -3.81 -13.75
N VAL A 66 -1.08 -3.41 -12.49
CA VAL A 66 0.00 -2.49 -12.11
C VAL A 66 1.10 -3.27 -11.40
N ASN A 67 2.31 -3.24 -11.97
CA ASN A 67 3.48 -3.90 -11.39
C ASN A 67 4.38 -2.88 -10.70
N LEU A 68 4.28 -2.82 -9.38
CA LEU A 68 5.21 -2.10 -8.53
C LEU A 68 6.53 -2.87 -8.48
N VAL A 69 7.54 -2.40 -9.21
CA VAL A 69 8.86 -3.06 -9.31
C VAL A 69 9.89 -2.32 -8.46
N ARG A 70 10.66 -3.06 -7.66
CA ARG A 70 11.85 -2.53 -6.99
C ARG A 70 12.95 -2.33 -8.03
N VAL A 71 13.35 -1.10 -8.29
CA VAL A 71 14.39 -0.77 -9.27
C VAL A 71 15.70 -0.52 -8.53
N ALA A 72 16.65 -1.45 -8.68
CA ALA A 72 18.08 -1.34 -8.36
C ALA A 72 18.47 -0.52 -7.10
N GLY A 73 18.26 -1.12 -5.91
CA GLY A 73 19.15 -0.89 -4.76
C GLY A 73 19.07 0.47 -4.04
N ARG A 74 17.99 1.23 -4.21
CA ARG A 74 17.56 2.27 -3.27
C ARG A 74 16.16 1.96 -2.77
#